data_AF-A0A3C1KGP5-F1
#
_entry.id   AF-A0A3C1KGP5-F1
#
_cell.length_a   1.000
_cell.length_b   1.000
_cell.length_c   1.000
_cell.angle_alpha   90.00
_cell.angle_beta   90.00
_cell.angle_gamma   90.00
#
_symmetry.space_group_name_H-M   'P 1'
#
loop_
_entity.id
_entity.type
_entity.pdbx_description
1 polymer ?
#
loop_
_entity_poly.entity_id
_entity_poly.type
_entity_poly.pdbx_seq_one_letter_code
_entity_poly.pdbx_strand_id
1 'polypeptide(L)' 'AWAESTWFIGDGDDVRRRLSDFAARHGLDEVMISPVAGAHEDEPMDAAPGRARTLELLAPLAA' A
#
# COMPACT_ATOMS: atom_id res chain seq x y z
N ALA A 1 -8.29 -15.65 0.89
CA ALA A 1 -7.20 -16.56 0.44
C ALA A 1 -5.91 -16.31 1.25
N TRP A 2 -4.91 -17.21 1.27
CA TRP A 2 -3.68 -17.06 2.08
C TRP A 2 -2.99 -15.68 1.95
N ALA A 3 -3.02 -15.09 0.76
CA ALA A 3 -2.49 -13.75 0.51
C ALA A 3 -3.18 -12.67 1.38
N GLU A 4 -4.50 -12.67 1.51
CA GLU A 4 -5.24 -11.66 2.29
C GLU A 4 -5.00 -11.79 3.81
N SER A 5 -4.61 -12.97 4.28
CA SER A 5 -4.24 -13.17 5.69
C SER A 5 -2.83 -12.72 6.04
N THR A 6 -1.98 -12.47 5.03
CA THR A 6 -0.56 -12.13 5.23
C THR A 6 -0.18 -10.78 4.63
N TRP A 7 -0.99 -10.24 3.71
CA TRP A 7 -0.77 -8.97 3.03
C TRP A 7 -1.97 -8.03 3.22
N PHE A 8 -1.70 -6.73 3.26
CA PHE A 8 -2.74 -5.72 3.12
C PHE A 8 -3.09 -5.54 1.65
N ILE A 9 -4.25 -6.08 1.26
CA ILE A 9 -4.78 -6.02 -0.11
C ILE A 9 -6.18 -5.40 -0.02
N GLY A 10 -6.48 -4.45 -0.91
CA GLY A 10 -7.76 -3.75 -0.98
C GLY A 10 -7.63 -2.34 -1.60
N ASP A 11 -8.71 -1.57 -1.51
CA ASP A 11 -8.72 -0.16 -1.91
C ASP A 11 -7.86 0.71 -0.97
N GLY A 12 -7.37 1.84 -1.49
CA GLY A 12 -6.44 2.73 -0.78
C GLY A 12 -6.93 3.18 0.60
N ASP A 13 -8.18 3.62 0.70
CA ASP A 13 -8.78 4.07 1.97
C ASP A 13 -8.96 2.93 2.98
N ASP A 14 -9.38 1.74 2.53
CA ASP A 14 -9.51 0.58 3.41
C ASP A 14 -8.14 0.13 3.94
N VAL A 15 -7.15 0.03 3.06
CA VAL A 15 -5.79 -0.37 3.43
C VAL A 15 -5.16 0.66 4.37
N ARG A 16 -5.31 1.97 4.10
CA ARG A 16 -4.81 3.04 4.98
C ARG A 16 -5.40 2.95 6.38
N ARG A 17 -6.72 2.72 6.48
CA ARG A 17 -7.39 2.50 7.77
C ARG A 17 -6.83 1.27 8.49
N ARG A 18 -6.72 0.14 7.79
CA ARG A 18 -6.20 -1.12 8.37
C ARG A 18 -4.73 -1.01 8.81
N LEU A 19 -3.90 -0.27 8.08
CA LEU A 19 -2.52 0.02 8.47
C LEU A 19 -2.46 0.88 9.74
N SER A 20 -3.33 1.90 9.84
CA SER A 20 -3.45 2.73 11.05
C SER A 20 -3.89 1.90 12.26
N ASP A 21 -4.90 1.04 12.08
CA ASP A 21 -5.39 0.12 13.12
C ASP A 21 -4.30 -0.87 13.56
N PHE A 22 -3.50 -1.37 12.61
CA PHE A 22 -2.37 -2.25 12.88
C PHE A 22 -1.27 -1.53 13.69
N ALA A 23 -0.89 -0.33 13.27
CA ALA A 23 0.10 0.48 13.99
C ALA A 23 -0.34 0.76 15.43
N ALA A 24 -1.59 1.20 15.61
CA ALA A 24 -2.15 1.46 16.94
C ALA A 24 -2.19 0.21 17.84
N ARG A 25 -2.59 -0.94 17.29
CA ARG A 25 -2.63 -2.21 18.03
C ARG A 25 -1.26 -2.63 18.54
N HIS A 26 -0.21 -2.36 17.77
CA HIS A 26 1.15 -2.77 18.09
C HIS A 26 2.01 -1.64 18.68
N GLY A 27 1.45 -0.45 18.89
CA GLY A 27 2.16 0.71 19.44
C GLY A 27 3.32 1.18 18.55
N LEU A 28 3.14 1.14 17.23
CA LEU A 28 4.16 1.55 16.26
C LEU A 28 4.05 3.05 15.96
N ASP A 29 5.16 3.76 16.06
CA ASP A 29 5.24 5.18 15.68
C ASP A 29 5.32 5.37 14.15
N GLU A 30 5.84 4.37 13.44
CA GLU A 30 6.01 4.38 11.98
C GLU A 30 5.80 2.97 11.38
N VAL A 31 5.25 2.92 10.17
CA VAL A 31 5.11 1.69 9.37
C VAL A 31 5.78 1.91 8.02
N MET A 32 6.90 1.22 7.80
CA MET A 32 7.59 1.20 6.50
C MET A 32 6.82 0.34 5.50
N ILE A 33 6.54 0.87 4.30
CA ILE A 33 5.71 0.20 3.29
C ILE A 33 6.58 -0.17 2.07
N SER A 34 6.54 -1.44 1.68
CA SER A 34 7.15 -1.94 0.44
C SER A 34 6.05 -2.56 -0.45
N PRO A 35 5.47 -1.80 -1.39
CA PRO A 35 4.37 -2.27 -2.20
C PRO A 35 4.84 -3.23 -3.29
N VAL A 36 4.01 -4.21 -3.62
CA VAL A 36 4.19 -5.12 -4.76
C VAL A 36 3.05 -4.89 -5.74
N ALA A 37 3.39 -4.72 -7.02
CA ALA A 37 2.45 -4.59 -8.11
C ALA A 37 3.02 -5.33 -9.33
N GLY A 38 2.17 -6.06 -10.04
CA GLY A 38 2.52 -6.63 -11.34
C GLY A 38 2.60 -5.52 -12.40
N ALA A 39 3.52 -5.66 -13.35
CA ALA A 39 3.64 -4.72 -14.45
C ALA A 39 2.61 -5.03 -15.54
N HIS A 40 2.16 -3.99 -16.24
CA HIS A 40 1.34 -4.09 -17.45
C HIS A 40 2.17 -3.91 -18.72
N GLU A 41 1.64 -4.32 -19.87
CA GLU A 41 2.36 -4.32 -21.16
C GLU A 41 2.86 -2.91 -21.56
N ASP A 42 2.08 -1.87 -21.27
CA ASP A 42 2.39 -0.49 -21.64
C ASP A 42 3.28 0.26 -20.62
N GLU A 43 3.75 -0.40 -19.56
CA GLU A 43 4.55 0.26 -18.52
C GLU A 43 6.04 0.42 -18.93
N PRO A 44 6.68 1.55 -18.58
CA PRO A 44 8.10 1.75 -18.86
C PRO A 44 9.00 0.80 -18.04
N MET A 45 10.07 0.30 -18.67
CA MET A 45 11.00 -0.67 -18.08
C MET A 45 11.83 -0.09 -16.92
N ASP A 46 12.05 1.22 -16.90
CA ASP A 46 12.88 1.94 -15.94
C ASP A 46 12.06 2.63 -14.84
N ALA A 47 10.76 2.37 -14.77
CA ALA A 47 9.86 2.94 -13.79
C ALA A 47 9.04 1.87 -13.06
N ALA A 48 8.35 2.28 -12.00
CA ALA A 48 7.49 1.42 -11.20
C ALA A 48 6.12 2.08 -10.93
N PRO A 49 5.36 2.46 -11.98
CA PRO A 49 4.18 3.30 -11.83
C PRO A 49 3.12 2.66 -10.93
N GLY A 50 2.86 1.35 -11.05
CA GLY A 50 1.92 0.66 -10.16
C GLY A 50 2.31 0.73 -8.67
N ARG A 51 3.61 0.59 -8.35
CA ARG A 51 4.10 0.70 -6.96
C ARG A 51 4.01 2.14 -6.45
N ALA A 52 4.37 3.12 -7.28
CA ALA A 52 4.24 4.53 -6.95
C ALA A 52 2.77 4.90 -6.69
N ARG A 53 1.85 4.43 -7.55
CA ARG A 53 0.42 4.67 -7.40
C ARG A 53 -0.15 4.09 -6.10
N THR A 54 0.32 2.91 -5.67
CA THR A 54 -0.05 2.37 -4.36
C THR A 54 0.32 3.32 -3.23
N LEU A 55 1.52 3.91 -3.25
CA LEU A 55 1.94 4.88 -2.21
C LEU A 55 1.12 6.17 -2.26
N GLU A 56 0.80 6.69 -3.45
CA GLU A 56 -0.07 7.85 -3.62
C GLU A 56 -1.48 7.62 -3.06
N LEU A 57 -2.05 6.43 -3.28
CA LEU A 57 -3.37 6.07 -2.76
C LEU A 57 -3.39 5.90 -1.23
N LEU A 58 -2.25 5.59 -0.62
CA LEU A 58 -2.11 5.47 0.83
C LEU A 58 -1.77 6.80 1.50
N ALA A 59 -1.16 7.72 0.75
CA ALA A 59 -0.86 9.05 1.25
C ALA A 59 -2.18 9.79 1.57
N PRO A 60 -2.28 10.49 2.71
CA PRO A 60 -3.41 11.36 2.97
C PRO A 60 -3.47 12.43 1.88
N LEU A 61 -4.67 12.78 1.41
CA LEU A 61 -4.86 13.95 0.55
C LEU A 61 -4.29 15.16 1.28
N ALA A 62 -3.32 15.85 0.66
CA ALA A 62 -2.81 17.10 1.20
C ALA A 62 -3.99 18.07 1.35
N ALA A 63 -4.14 18.61 2.56
CA ALA A 63 -5.17 19.59 2.89
C ALA A 63 -4.99 20.91 2.12
#